data_AF-A0A2V9XI94-F1
#
_entry.id   AF-A0A2V9XI94-F1
#
_cell.length_a   1.000
_cell.length_b   1.000
_cell.length_c   1.000
_cell.angle_alpha   90.00
_cell.angle_beta   90.00
_cell.angle_gamma   90.00
#
_symmetry.space_group_name_H-M   'P 1'
#
loop_
_entity.id
_entity.type
_entity.pdbx_description
1 polymer ?
#
loop_
_entity_poly.entity_id
_entity_poly.type
_entity_poly.pdbx_seq_one_letter_code
_entity_poly.pdbx_strand_id
1 'polypeptide(L)'
;MKLACFYPRSVFCAWSVSTGLVDTLTRMGHETLALPIDATSVSINHECYPSAEKLRSLDGIVISGPEHIRTQILALYPGWRKIAIPKVGWLHETITREDYGTLPVDEIRQLADTAFCPAW
;
A
#
# COMPACT_ATOMS: atom_id res chain seq x y z
N MET A 1 2.86 -0.67 -17.87
CA MET A 1 1.63 -0.97 -17.10
C MET A 1 1.19 0.28 -16.37
N LYS A 2 -0.11 0.45 -16.15
CA LYS A 2 -0.74 1.48 -15.33
C LYS A 2 -0.96 0.95 -13.92
N LEU A 3 -0.19 1.41 -12.95
CA LEU A 3 -0.17 0.87 -11.59
C LEU A 3 -0.64 1.90 -10.57
N ALA A 4 -1.50 1.51 -9.65
CA ALA A 4 -1.74 2.28 -8.43
C ALA A 4 -0.72 1.90 -7.37
N CYS A 5 -0.06 2.88 -6.77
CA CYS A 5 1.00 2.66 -5.78
C CYS A 5 0.62 3.30 -4.45
N PHE A 6 0.18 2.47 -3.51
CA PHE A 6 -0.13 2.89 -2.13
C PHE A 6 1.12 2.79 -1.26
N TYR A 7 1.40 3.82 -0.47
CA TYR A 7 2.53 3.83 0.47
C TYR A 7 2.25 4.81 1.62
N PRO A 8 2.78 4.58 2.83
CA PRO A 8 2.67 5.54 3.92
C PRO A 8 3.44 6.82 3.58
N ARG A 9 2.77 7.96 3.64
CA ARG A 9 3.35 9.28 3.46
C ARG A 9 4.11 9.67 4.73
N SER A 10 5.38 9.31 4.81
CA SER A 10 6.22 9.74 5.93
C SER A 10 7.59 10.22 5.46
N VAL A 11 8.04 11.33 6.06
CA VAL A 11 9.38 11.89 5.86
C VAL A 11 10.45 11.20 6.71
N PHE A 12 10.04 10.39 7.70
CA PHE A 12 10.94 9.70 8.63
C PHE A 12 11.14 8.22 8.27
N CYS A 13 10.60 7.77 7.14
CA CYS A 13 10.56 6.35 6.79
C CYS A 13 11.44 6.03 5.56
N ALA A 14 11.74 4.75 5.34
CA ALA A 14 12.63 4.27 4.29
C ALA A 14 12.21 4.70 2.86
N TRP A 15 13.14 4.64 1.90
CA TRP A 15 12.86 4.96 0.49
C TRP A 15 11.64 4.21 -0.09
N SER A 16 11.43 2.95 0.32
CA SER A 16 10.29 2.11 -0.08
C SER A 16 8.93 2.58 0.43
N VAL A 17 8.89 3.52 1.37
CA VAL A 17 7.68 4.11 1.97
C VAL A 17 7.63 5.61 1.69
N SER A 18 8.02 5.98 0.48
CA SER A 18 8.01 7.36 0.00
C SER A 18 7.74 7.37 -1.51
N THR A 19 7.92 8.53 -2.14
CA THR A 19 7.88 8.66 -3.61
C THR A 19 8.92 7.79 -4.31
N GLY A 20 9.94 7.32 -3.57
CA GLY A 20 10.98 6.45 -4.07
C GLY A 20 10.48 5.24 -4.89
N LEU A 21 9.49 4.51 -4.37
CA LEU A 21 8.88 3.38 -5.09
C LEU A 21 8.26 3.82 -6.42
N VAL A 22 7.53 4.93 -6.41
CA VAL A 22 6.89 5.51 -7.60
C VAL A 22 7.94 5.89 -8.63
N ASP A 23 9.02 6.56 -8.21
CA ASP A 23 10.11 6.99 -9.08
C ASP A 23 10.81 5.79 -9.73
N THR A 24 11.04 4.71 -9.00
CA THR A 24 11.64 3.49 -9.55
C THR A 24 10.72 2.78 -10.54
N LEU A 25 9.44 2.61 -10.22
CA LEU A 25 8.50 2.01 -11.16
C LEU A 25 8.35 2.86 -12.43
N THR A 26 8.35 4.18 -12.29
CA THR A 26 8.36 5.10 -13.44
C THR A 26 9.61 4.90 -14.30
N ARG A 27 10.80 4.82 -13.68
CA ARG A 27 12.07 4.56 -14.38
C ARG A 27 12.10 3.20 -15.09
N MET A 28 11.35 2.21 -14.59
CA MET A 28 11.17 0.91 -15.23
C MET A 28 10.16 0.95 -16.40
N GLY A 29 9.55 2.10 -16.71
CA GLY A 29 8.62 2.27 -17.82
C GLY A 29 7.14 2.05 -17.46
N HIS A 30 6.78 2.04 -16.18
CA HIS A 30 5.39 1.98 -15.75
C HIS A 30 4.77 3.39 -15.64
N GLU A 31 3.48 3.50 -15.92
CA GLU A 31 2.67 4.67 -15.56
C GLU A 31 2.17 4.45 -14.12
N THR A 32 2.60 5.28 -13.17
CA THR A 32 2.24 5.11 -11.75
C THR A 32 1.34 6.21 -11.23
N LEU A 33 0.18 5.81 -10.70
CA LEU A 33 -0.67 6.65 -9.86
C LEU A 33 -0.17 6.56 -8.41
N ALA A 34 0.49 7.61 -7.94
CA ALA A 34 0.96 7.69 -6.56
C ALA A 34 -0.20 7.94 -5.59
N LEU A 35 -0.32 7.09 -4.56
CA LEU A 35 -1.38 7.15 -3.55
C LEU A 35 -0.74 7.17 -2.14
N PRO A 36 -0.09 8.29 -1.78
CA PRO A 36 0.47 8.48 -0.45
C PRO A 36 -0.65 8.52 0.60
N ILE A 37 -0.57 7.68 1.63
CA ILE A 37 -1.51 7.63 2.76
C ILE A 37 -0.83 8.17 4.01
N ASP A 38 -1.41 9.18 4.64
CA ASP A 38 -0.97 9.60 5.98
C ASP A 38 -1.40 8.56 7.02
N ALA A 39 -0.46 7.72 7.45
CA ALA A 39 -0.68 6.67 8.44
C ALA A 39 -1.04 7.22 9.83
N THR A 40 -0.69 8.48 10.11
CA THR A 40 -0.90 9.13 11.42
C THR A 40 -2.20 9.94 11.48
N SER A 41 -2.81 10.23 10.33
CA SER A 41 -4.03 11.02 10.28
C SER A 41 -5.23 10.23 10.82
N VAL A 42 -6.02 10.89 11.68
CA VAL A 42 -7.28 10.36 12.23
C VAL A 42 -8.42 10.43 11.20
N SER A 43 -8.29 11.29 10.19
CA SER A 43 -9.30 11.49 9.15
C SER A 43 -8.70 11.36 7.75
N ILE A 44 -9.39 10.66 6.86
CA ILE A 44 -8.97 10.49 5.46
C ILE A 44 -9.91 11.31 4.57
N ASN A 45 -9.34 12.19 3.75
CA ASN A 45 -10.11 12.87 2.72
C ASN A 45 -10.29 11.95 1.51
N HIS A 46 -11.48 11.36 1.36
CA HIS A 46 -11.80 10.45 0.26
C HIS A 46 -11.68 11.10 -1.13
N GLU A 47 -11.85 12.42 -1.25
CA GLU A 47 -11.78 13.13 -2.54
C GLU A 47 -10.37 13.14 -3.14
N CYS A 48 -9.34 12.97 -2.31
CA CYS A 48 -7.95 12.90 -2.76
C CYS A 48 -7.57 11.53 -3.34
N TYR A 49 -8.46 10.53 -3.27
CA TYR A 49 -8.18 9.17 -3.69
C TYR A 49 -9.10 8.74 -4.84
N PRO A 50 -8.62 7.91 -5.78
CA PRO A 50 -9.42 7.44 -6.89
C PRO A 50 -10.58 6.57 -6.39
N SER A 51 -11.70 6.58 -7.11
CA SER A 51 -12.79 5.65 -6.86
C SER A 51 -12.36 4.19 -7.09
N ALA A 52 -13.09 3.25 -6.49
CA ALA A 52 -12.85 1.82 -6.74
C ALA A 52 -12.99 1.45 -8.22
N GLU A 53 -13.89 2.10 -8.96
CA GLU A 53 -14.05 1.92 -10.41
C GLU A 53 -12.82 2.41 -11.18
N LYS A 54 -12.28 3.56 -10.78
CA LYS A 54 -11.02 4.05 -11.37
C LYS A 54 -9.87 3.08 -11.12
N LEU A 55 -9.79 2.52 -9.91
CA LEU A 55 -8.77 1.50 -9.61
C LEU A 55 -8.94 0.26 -10.48
N ARG A 56 -10.17 -0.21 -10.74
CA ARG A 56 -10.42 -1.35 -11.64
C ARG A 56 -9.97 -1.12 -13.09
N SER A 57 -9.81 0.13 -13.51
CA SER A 57 -9.31 0.44 -14.87
C SER A 57 -7.78 0.36 -15.00
N LEU A 58 -7.06 0.09 -13.91
CA LEU A 58 -5.60 -0.05 -13.87
C LEU A 58 -5.18 -1.51 -14.05
N ASP A 59 -3.91 -1.73 -14.40
CA ASP A 59 -3.34 -3.07 -14.61
C ASP A 59 -3.03 -3.79 -13.30
N GLY A 60 -2.86 -3.03 -12.20
CA GLY A 60 -2.56 -3.60 -10.89
C GLY A 60 -2.37 -2.56 -9.80
N ILE A 61 -2.29 -3.06 -8.57
CA ILE A 61 -1.99 -2.28 -7.37
C ILE A 61 -0.72 -2.82 -6.71
N VAL A 62 0.17 -1.91 -6.34
CA VAL A 62 1.31 -2.17 -5.47
C VAL A 62 1.05 -1.45 -4.14
N ILE A 63 1.20 -2.17 -3.02
CA ILE A 63 1.06 -1.64 -1.67
C ILE A 63 2.40 -1.80 -0.98
N SER A 64 3.03 -0.69 -0.64
CA SER A 64 4.31 -0.67 0.07
C SER A 64 4.09 -0.35 1.54
N GLY A 65 4.64 -1.16 2.44
CA GLY A 65 4.41 -1.05 3.88
C GLY A 65 2.93 -1.16 4.28
N PRO A 66 2.18 -2.19 3.81
CA PRO A 66 0.76 -2.36 4.15
C PRO A 66 0.47 -2.42 5.66
N GLU A 67 1.45 -2.85 6.47
CA GLU A 67 1.41 -2.87 7.94
C GLU A 67 1.14 -1.50 8.57
N HIS A 68 1.48 -0.40 7.88
CA HIS A 68 1.31 0.96 8.40
C HIS A 68 0.04 1.65 7.90
N ILE A 69 -0.57 1.16 6.82
CA ILE A 69 -1.66 1.85 6.11
C ILE A 69 -2.93 1.01 5.93
N ARG A 70 -2.96 -0.20 6.51
CA ARG A 70 -4.09 -1.13 6.37
C ARG A 70 -5.42 -0.52 6.75
N THR A 71 -5.50 0.08 7.93
CA THR A 71 -6.73 0.68 8.45
C THR A 71 -7.26 1.73 7.49
N GLN A 72 -6.37 2.56 6.94
CA GLN A 72 -6.71 3.63 6.01
C GLN A 72 -7.18 3.10 4.65
N ILE A 73 -6.52 2.07 4.11
CA ILE A 73 -6.96 1.40 2.86
C ILE A 73 -8.37 0.84 3.03
N LEU A 74 -8.65 0.16 4.14
CA LEU A 74 -9.97 -0.43 4.38
C LEU A 74 -11.05 0.63 4.65
N ALA A 75 -10.69 1.77 5.26
CA ALA A 75 -11.59 2.91 5.41
C ALA A 75 -11.92 3.56 4.05
N LEU A 76 -10.92 3.77 3.20
CA LEU A 76 -11.09 4.31 1.84
C LEU A 76 -11.90 3.35 0.95
N TYR A 77 -11.67 2.05 1.11
CA TYR A 77 -12.24 1.02 0.26
C TYR A 77 -12.78 -0.14 1.11
N PRO A 78 -13.97 -0.01 1.72
CA PRO A 78 -14.58 -1.09 2.51
C PRO A 78 -14.79 -2.39 1.71
N GLY A 79 -14.93 -2.26 0.38
CA GLY A 79 -14.98 -3.37 -0.57
C GLY A 79 -13.64 -3.71 -1.22
N TRP A 80 -12.50 -3.49 -0.57
CA TRP A 80 -11.15 -3.63 -1.15
C TRP A 80 -10.95 -4.91 -1.97
N ARG A 81 -11.36 -6.06 -1.43
CA ARG A 81 -11.26 -7.36 -2.12
C ARG A 81 -12.16 -7.49 -3.35
N LYS A 82 -13.21 -6.66 -3.47
CA LYS A 82 -14.10 -6.58 -4.66
C LYS A 82 -13.51 -5.72 -5.79
N ILE A 83 -12.35 -5.09 -5.60
CA ILE A 83 -11.61 -4.42 -6.67
C ILE A 83 -10.82 -5.52 -7.38
N ALA A 84 -11.41 -6.15 -8.39
CA ALA A 84 -10.89 -7.36 -9.05
C ALA A 84 -9.72 -7.07 -10.02
N ILE A 85 -8.60 -6.58 -9.48
CA ILE A 85 -7.33 -6.43 -10.18
C ILE A 85 -6.19 -7.01 -9.33
N PRO A 86 -5.06 -7.42 -9.93
CA PRO A 86 -3.92 -7.94 -9.19
C PRO A 86 -3.40 -6.95 -8.14
N LYS A 87 -3.18 -7.43 -6.91
CA LYS A 87 -2.60 -6.65 -5.81
C LYS A 87 -1.33 -7.32 -5.29
N VAL A 88 -0.23 -6.58 -5.24
CA VAL A 88 1.02 -7.02 -4.65
C VAL A 88 1.32 -6.18 -3.42
N GLY A 89 1.61 -6.83 -2.29
CA GLY A 89 2.04 -6.20 -1.06
C GLY A 89 3.54 -6.38 -0.86
N TRP A 90 4.27 -5.29 -0.64
CA TRP A 90 5.65 -5.33 -0.18
C TRP A 90 5.67 -4.96 1.30
N LEU A 91 5.80 -5.98 2.16
CA LEU A 91 5.90 -5.81 3.61
C LEU A 91 7.34 -5.44 3.95
N HIS A 92 7.53 -4.53 4.89
CA HIS A 92 8.83 -4.07 5.34
C HIS A 92 9.20 -4.63 6.71
N GLU A 93 8.21 -5.01 7.51
CA GLU A 93 8.42 -5.55 8.86
C GLU A 93 7.89 -6.98 9.02
N THR A 94 8.63 -7.79 9.79
CA THR A 94 8.22 -9.15 10.20
C THR A 94 8.13 -9.33 11.71
N ILE A 95 6.87 -9.42 12.14
CA ILE A 95 6.24 -10.19 13.24
C ILE A 95 6.77 -10.07 14.68
N THR A 96 8.05 -9.85 14.95
CA THR A 96 8.55 -9.86 16.34
C THR A 96 9.63 -8.84 16.55
N ARG A 97 9.25 -7.69 17.11
CA ARG A 97 10.19 -6.79 17.75
C ARG A 97 9.82 -6.66 19.22
N GLU A 98 10.81 -6.86 20.10
CA GLU A 98 10.64 -6.81 21.56
C GLU A 98 10.07 -5.46 22.04
N ASP A 99 10.21 -4.40 21.24
CA ASP A 99 9.80 -3.03 21.53
C ASP A 99 8.42 -2.63 20.97
N TYR A 100 7.84 -3.38 20.02
CA TYR A 100 6.61 -2.99 19.31
C TYR A 100 5.46 -4.00 19.37
N GLY A 101 5.67 -5.18 19.97
CA GLY A 101 4.65 -6.23 20.06
C GLY A 101 4.45 -7.01 18.75
N THR A 102 3.38 -7.82 18.69
CA THR A 102 3.11 -8.71 17.55
C THR A 102 2.24 -8.01 16.51
N LEU A 103 2.77 -7.78 15.31
CA LEU A 103 1.97 -7.31 14.17
C LEU A 103 1.07 -8.43 13.63
N PRO A 104 -0.21 -8.16 13.29
CA PRO A 104 -1.13 -9.17 12.75
C PRO A 104 -0.84 -9.43 11.26
N VAL A 105 0.30 -10.06 10.97
CA VAL A 105 0.82 -10.20 9.59
C VAL A 105 -0.09 -10.99 8.67
N ASP A 106 -0.80 -11.99 9.17
CA ASP A 106 -1.78 -12.73 8.37
C ASP A 106 -2.94 -11.84 7.92
N GLU A 107 -3.40 -10.91 8.77
CA GLU A 107 -4.41 -9.93 8.40
C GLU A 107 -3.88 -8.85 7.44
N ILE A 108 -2.59 -8.51 7.53
CA ILE A 108 -1.95 -7.55 6.63
C ILE A 108 -1.79 -8.17 5.24
N ARG A 109 -1.41 -9.45 5.16
CA ARG A 109 -1.36 -10.23 3.91
C ARG A 109 -2.72 -10.28 3.21
N GLN A 110 -3.82 -10.13 3.95
CA GLN A 110 -5.16 -10.04 3.36
C GLN A 110 -5.42 -8.75 2.57
N LEU A 111 -4.48 -7.81 2.46
CA LEU A 111 -4.62 -6.67 1.53
C LEU A 111 -4.17 -7.00 0.10
N ALA A 112 -3.33 -8.02 -0.09
CA ALA A 112 -2.75 -8.34 -1.38
C ALA A 112 -3.10 -9.77 -1.81
N ASP A 113 -2.96 -10.05 -3.10
CA ASP A 113 -3.07 -11.39 -3.67
C ASP A 113 -1.72 -12.12 -3.57
N THR A 114 -0.62 -11.36 -3.55
CA THR A 114 0.73 -11.86 -3.28
C THR A 114 1.48 -10.88 -2.40
N ALA A 115 2.21 -11.39 -1.43
CA ALA A 115 2.99 -10.59 -0.49
C ALA A 115 4.48 -10.95 -0.61
N PHE A 116 5.32 -9.96 -0.89
CA PHE A 116 6.77 -10.06 -0.80
C PHE A 116 7.22 -9.54 0.57
N CYS A 117 8.08 -10.30 1.24
CA CYS A 117 8.57 -10.01 2.57
C CYS A 117 10.08 -10.28 2.60
N PRO A 118 10.93 -9.24 2.43
CA PRO A 118 12.37 -9.42 2.20
C PRO A 118 13.15 -9.83 3.44
N ALA A 119 12.65 -9.50 4.63
CA ALA A 119 13.21 -9.94 5.91
C ALA A 119 12.18 -10.88 6.54
N TRP A 120 12.50 -12.17 6.60
CA TRP A 120 11.68 -13.21 7.25
C TRP A 120 12.46 -13.82 8.40
#